data_AF-A0A7W7G0I2-F1
#
_entry.id   AF-A0A7W7G0I2-F1
#
_cell.length_a   1.000
_cell.length_b   1.000
_cell.length_c   1.000
_cell.angle_alpha   90.00
_cell.angle_beta   90.00
_cell.angle_gamma   90.00
#
_symmetry.space_group_name_H-M   'P 1'
#
loop_
_entity.id
_entity.type
_entity.pdbx_description
1 polymer ?
#
loop_
_entity_poly.entity_id
_entity_poly.type
_entity_poly.pdbx_seq_one_letter_code
_entity_poly.pdbx_strand_id
1 'polypeptide(L)'
;MSIDVLGELRLTGGPLRGKAAELLRLLVAGQERPVAVHTITEVLWGDRPPRSAAANLHTYASRVRAVLDDGARLVHTGGSYRLLAGRCDLASFAALAMSGDPVALREALELWQGNPITPAMRERSVTAEGLARRFEELRLLAYARLAAAAEPASLIGELRQLVAEHPRRESVHALLLRALYEAGDAAAALLEYHRLRRMLADELGVEPSAPLRALYRSVLCGAA
;
A
#
# COMPACT_ATOMS: atom_id res chain seq x y z
N MET A 1 5.65 -16.26 15.60
CA MET A 1 5.46 -14.80 15.48
C MET A 1 4.39 -14.48 14.48
N SER A 2 3.39 -13.65 14.84
CA SER A 2 2.62 -12.88 13.86
C SER A 2 3.05 -11.42 13.95
N ILE A 3 3.31 -10.80 12.80
CA ILE A 3 3.64 -9.38 12.70
C ILE A 3 2.67 -8.74 11.72
N ASP A 4 1.81 -7.87 12.24
CA ASP A 4 0.85 -7.15 11.41
C ASP A 4 1.32 -5.71 11.24
N VAL A 5 1.50 -5.26 10.01
CA VAL A 5 1.94 -3.91 9.66
C VAL A 5 0.96 -3.17 8.74
N LEU A 6 -0.01 -3.86 8.14
CA LEU A 6 -1.01 -3.30 7.24
C LEU A 6 -2.12 -2.59 8.02
N GLY A 7 -1.78 -1.54 8.76
CA GLY A 7 -2.66 -0.88 9.71
C GLY A 7 -1.89 -0.51 10.98
N GLU A 8 -2.51 -0.63 12.15
CA GLU A 8 -1.79 -0.51 13.42
C GLU A 8 -0.80 -1.66 13.58
N LEU A 9 0.42 -1.36 14.09
CA LEU A 9 1.44 -2.37 14.32
C LEU A 9 0.98 -3.32 15.45
N ARG A 10 0.75 -4.59 15.12
CA ARG A 10 0.41 -5.64 16.11
C ARG A 10 1.47 -6.74 16.11
N LEU A 11 1.85 -7.17 17.32
CA LEU A 11 2.90 -8.15 17.57
C LEU A 11 2.46 -9.06 18.71
N THR A 12 2.76 -10.36 18.61
CA THR A 12 2.50 -11.31 19.70
C THR A 12 3.39 -11.09 20.93
N GLY A 13 4.60 -10.56 20.75
CA GLY A 13 5.57 -10.32 21.83
C GLY A 13 5.43 -9.00 22.61
N GLY A 14 4.32 -8.28 22.42
CA GLY A 14 4.02 -7.05 23.17
C GLY A 14 4.22 -5.76 22.37
N PRO A 15 3.94 -4.59 22.98
CA PRO A 15 3.86 -3.33 22.27
C PRO A 15 5.24 -2.79 21.89
N LEU A 16 5.33 -2.26 20.68
CA LEU A 16 6.49 -1.51 20.21
C LEU A 16 6.05 -0.11 19.77
N ARG A 17 6.80 0.93 20.13
CA ARG A 17 6.43 2.33 19.85
C ARG A 17 7.61 3.16 19.36
N GLY A 18 7.29 4.30 18.77
CA GLY A 18 8.27 5.28 18.29
C GLY A 18 9.23 4.69 17.26
N LYS A 19 10.51 5.07 17.34
CA LYS A 19 11.55 4.67 16.37
C LYS A 19 11.80 3.17 16.28
N ALA A 20 11.56 2.41 17.36
CA ALA A 20 11.69 0.96 17.30
C ALA A 20 10.56 0.32 16.47
N ALA A 21 9.34 0.86 16.56
CA ALA A 21 8.21 0.43 15.73
C ALA A 21 8.42 0.80 14.26
N GLU A 22 8.93 2.00 13.98
CA GLU A 22 9.28 2.43 12.62
C GLU A 22 10.40 1.56 12.02
N LEU A 23 11.43 1.22 12.81
CA LEU A 23 12.48 0.28 12.41
C LEU A 23 11.88 -1.08 12.04
N LEU A 24 11.01 -1.64 12.87
CA LEU A 24 10.39 -2.93 12.59
C LEU A 24 9.54 -2.87 11.31
N ARG A 25 8.69 -1.85 11.14
CA ARG A 25 7.91 -1.63 9.92
C ARG A 25 8.77 -1.58 8.66
N LEU A 26 9.88 -0.82 8.70
CA LEU A 26 10.81 -0.73 7.57
C LEU A 26 11.44 -2.09 7.23
N LEU A 27 11.82 -2.88 8.24
CA LEU A 27 12.43 -4.19 8.03
C LEU A 27 11.42 -5.22 7.51
N VAL A 28 10.17 -5.18 8.00
CA VAL A 28 9.07 -5.98 7.47
C VAL A 28 8.78 -5.62 6.01
N ALA A 29 8.73 -4.32 5.69
CA ALA A 29 8.59 -3.83 4.32
C ALA A 29 9.73 -4.29 3.40
N GLY A 30 10.91 -4.55 3.97
CA GLY A 30 12.06 -5.15 3.28
C GLY A 30 11.86 -6.60 2.83
N GLN A 31 10.81 -7.31 3.29
CA GLN A 31 10.50 -8.70 2.92
C GLN A 31 11.74 -9.61 2.94
N GLU A 32 12.36 -9.70 4.12
CA GLU A 32 13.59 -10.48 4.37
C GLU A 32 14.86 -10.03 3.61
N ARG A 33 14.81 -8.91 2.89
CA ARG A 33 16.01 -8.31 2.29
C ARG A 33 16.77 -7.47 3.33
N PRO A 34 18.11 -7.45 3.27
CA PRO A 34 18.90 -6.57 4.13
C PRO A 34 18.62 -5.09 3.80
N VAL A 35 18.36 -4.30 4.84
CA VAL A 35 18.21 -2.84 4.78
C VAL A 35 19.46 -2.22 5.39
N ALA A 36 20.16 -1.40 4.62
CA ALA A 36 21.40 -0.79 5.06
C ALA A 36 21.18 0.23 6.19
N VAL A 37 22.15 0.37 7.09
CA VAL A 37 22.10 1.32 8.22
C VAL A 37 21.88 2.76 7.74
N HIS A 38 22.46 3.15 6.60
CA HIS A 38 22.25 4.50 6.06
C HIS A 38 20.78 4.73 5.67
N THR A 39 20.12 3.76 5.00
CA THR A 39 18.70 3.83 4.65
C THR A 39 17.82 3.87 5.90
N ILE A 40 18.13 3.03 6.90
CA ILE A 40 17.41 3.04 8.18
C ILE A 40 17.54 4.41 8.85
N THR A 41 18.74 4.98 8.84
CA THR A 41 19.02 6.29 9.44
C THR A 41 18.23 7.39 8.74
N GLU A 42 18.23 7.39 7.41
CA GLU A 42 17.43 8.31 6.58
C GLU A 42 15.93 8.19 6.91
N VAL A 43 15.36 6.98 6.93
CA VAL A 43 13.92 6.79 7.21
C VAL A 43 13.55 7.21 8.63
N LEU A 44 14.42 6.94 9.60
CA LEU A 44 14.16 7.26 11.00
C LEU A 44 14.39 8.74 11.31
N TRP A 45 15.35 9.43 10.70
CA TRP A 45 15.70 10.79 11.11
C TRP A 45 15.73 11.83 9.99
N GLY A 46 15.52 11.43 8.74
CA GLY A 46 15.67 12.28 7.56
C GLY A 46 17.10 12.84 7.45
N ASP A 47 17.20 14.09 7.02
CA ASP A 47 18.48 14.77 6.78
C ASP A 47 19.21 15.22 8.06
N ARG A 48 18.61 15.06 9.24
CA ARG A 48 19.16 15.56 10.51
C ARG A 48 19.28 14.45 11.57
N PRO A 49 20.07 13.40 11.33
CA PRO A 49 20.31 12.37 12.32
C PRO A 49 21.05 12.93 13.55
N PRO A 50 20.70 12.49 14.77
CA PRO A 50 21.46 12.87 15.96
C PRO A 50 22.87 12.25 15.91
N ARG A 51 23.83 12.87 16.60
CA ARG A 51 25.19 12.31 16.76
C ARG A 51 25.18 10.89 17.35
N SER A 52 24.16 10.56 18.13
CA SER A 52 23.94 9.25 18.74
C SER A 52 23.15 8.27 17.86
N ALA A 53 22.90 8.54 16.58
CA ALA A 53 22.08 7.69 15.70
C ALA A 53 22.51 6.22 15.69
N ALA A 54 23.81 5.94 15.59
CA ALA A 54 24.33 4.56 15.61
C ALA A 54 24.04 3.86 16.95
N ALA A 55 24.29 4.53 18.08
CA ALA A 55 23.99 4.00 19.41
C ALA A 55 22.48 3.75 19.60
N ASN A 56 21.65 4.72 19.19
CA ASN A 56 20.19 4.61 19.24
C ASN A 56 19.68 3.45 18.38
N LEU A 57 20.27 3.21 17.21
CA LEU A 57 19.88 2.10 16.35
C LEU A 57 20.14 0.74 17.01
N HIS A 58 21.27 0.59 17.71
CA HIS A 58 21.51 -0.60 18.52
C HIS A 58 20.45 -0.76 19.63
N THR A 59 20.10 0.32 20.33
CA THR A 59 19.03 0.30 21.34
C THR A 59 17.68 -0.11 20.74
N TYR A 60 17.31 0.45 19.58
CA TYR A 60 16.05 0.10 18.91
C TYR A 60 16.05 -1.35 18.42
N ALA A 61 17.17 -1.82 17.85
CA ALA A 61 17.33 -3.22 17.45
C ALA A 61 17.21 -4.17 18.65
N SER A 62 17.75 -3.81 19.82
CA SER A 62 17.58 -4.60 21.05
C SER A 62 16.12 -4.63 21.52
N ARG A 63 15.40 -3.51 21.45
CA ARG A 63 13.96 -3.47 21.77
C ARG A 63 13.13 -4.30 20.79
N VAL A 64 13.47 -4.25 19.50
CA VAL A 64 12.84 -5.12 18.49
C VAL A 64 13.09 -6.59 18.85
N ARG A 65 14.35 -6.99 19.11
CA ARG A 65 14.67 -8.38 19.49
C ARG A 65 13.92 -8.85 20.73
N ALA A 66 13.72 -7.97 21.71
CA ALA A 66 13.01 -8.30 22.94
C ALA A 66 11.52 -8.65 22.73
N VAL A 67 10.91 -8.20 21.63
CA VAL A 67 9.50 -8.49 21.30
C VAL A 67 9.35 -9.53 20.19
N LEU A 68 10.44 -10.08 19.64
CA LEU A 68 10.36 -11.19 18.68
C LEU A 68 10.31 -12.53 19.44
N ASP A 69 9.46 -13.44 18.98
CA ASP A 69 9.50 -14.86 19.39
C ASP A 69 10.40 -15.70 18.47
N ASP A 70 10.54 -16.99 18.76
CA ASP A 70 11.42 -17.92 18.04
C ASP A 70 11.13 -18.04 16.52
N GLY A 71 9.95 -17.59 16.07
CA GLY A 71 9.56 -17.57 14.67
C GLY A 71 10.05 -16.34 13.89
N ALA A 72 10.76 -15.40 14.52
CA ALA A 72 11.34 -14.25 13.85
C ALA A 72 12.71 -13.86 14.43
N ARG A 73 13.65 -13.47 13.55
CA ARG A 73 15.02 -13.12 13.94
C ARG A 73 15.50 -11.85 13.26
N LEU A 74 15.96 -10.90 14.07
CA LEU A 74 16.66 -9.70 13.59
C LEU A 74 18.17 -9.93 13.52
N VAL A 75 18.69 -10.02 12.31
CA VAL A 75 20.11 -10.22 12.00
C VAL A 75 20.76 -8.88 11.65
N HIS A 76 21.98 -8.66 12.14
CA HIS A 76 22.82 -7.52 11.75
C HIS A 76 24.12 -8.06 11.14
N THR A 77 24.38 -7.73 9.88
CA THR A 77 25.56 -8.22 9.14
C THR A 77 25.95 -7.19 8.08
N GLY A 78 27.25 -6.89 7.96
CA GLY A 78 27.76 -6.02 6.90
C GLY A 78 27.14 -4.61 6.87
N GLY A 79 26.89 -4.01 8.04
CA GLY A 79 26.28 -2.67 8.12
C GLY A 79 24.81 -2.61 7.68
N SER A 80 24.11 -3.74 7.74
CA SER A 80 22.70 -3.87 7.36
C SER A 80 21.92 -4.65 8.41
N TYR A 81 20.65 -4.32 8.57
CA TYR A 81 19.71 -5.11 9.36
C TYR A 81 18.76 -5.88 8.43
N ARG A 82 18.47 -7.12 8.79
CA ARG A 82 17.53 -7.97 8.09
C ARG A 82 16.62 -8.65 9.10
N LEU A 83 15.32 -8.54 8.91
CA LEU A 83 14.34 -9.32 9.66
C LEU A 83 14.01 -10.57 8.86
N LEU A 84 14.29 -11.74 9.43
CA LEU A 84 13.77 -13.02 8.96
C LEU A 84 12.50 -13.29 9.76
N ALA A 85 11.34 -13.36 9.12
CA ALA A 85 10.06 -13.46 9.83
C ALA A 85 9.16 -14.48 9.14
N GLY A 86 8.68 -15.46 9.90
CA GLY A 86 7.84 -16.52 9.35
C GLY A 86 6.48 -16.03 8.85
N ARG A 87 5.65 -15.44 9.73
CA ARG A 87 4.29 -14.98 9.39
C ARG A 87 4.17 -13.47 9.54
N CYS A 88 3.75 -12.82 8.46
CA CYS A 88 3.47 -11.38 8.41
C CYS A 88 2.30 -11.11 7.45
N ASP A 89 1.37 -10.25 7.84
CA ASP A 89 0.22 -9.84 7.03
C ASP A 89 0.63 -9.25 5.66
N LEU A 90 1.73 -8.50 5.58
CA LEU A 90 2.25 -7.96 4.34
C LEU A 90 2.70 -9.05 3.37
N ALA A 91 3.31 -10.12 3.87
CA ALA A 91 3.72 -11.27 3.06
C ALA A 91 2.49 -12.07 2.59
N SER A 92 1.51 -12.28 3.49
CA SER A 92 0.22 -12.91 3.14
C SER A 92 -0.53 -12.10 2.08
N PHE A 93 -0.64 -10.78 2.27
CA PHE A 93 -1.22 -9.85 1.31
C PHE A 93 -0.54 -9.96 -0.05
N ALA A 94 0.80 -9.89 -0.10
CA ALA A 94 1.52 -9.95 -1.37
C ALA A 94 1.30 -11.28 -2.11
N ALA A 95 1.19 -12.40 -1.39
CA ALA A 95 0.89 -13.70 -1.97
C ALA A 95 -0.55 -13.77 -2.51
N LEU A 96 -1.53 -13.36 -1.70
CA LEU A 96 -2.96 -13.38 -2.06
C LEU A 96 -3.30 -12.38 -3.18
N ALA A 97 -2.67 -11.19 -3.17
CA ALA A 97 -2.84 -10.16 -4.19
C ALA A 97 -2.34 -10.60 -5.59
N MET A 98 -1.44 -11.59 -5.63
CA MET A 98 -0.95 -12.21 -6.87
C MET A 98 -1.80 -13.39 -7.34
N SER A 99 -2.80 -13.80 -6.57
CA SER A 99 -3.75 -14.82 -7.00
C SER A 99 -4.67 -14.31 -8.11
N GLY A 100 -5.30 -15.24 -8.84
CA GLY A 100 -6.39 -14.94 -9.78
C GLY A 100 -7.77 -15.28 -9.22
N ASP A 101 -7.84 -15.67 -7.95
CA ASP A 101 -9.08 -16.12 -7.30
C ASP A 101 -9.75 -14.95 -6.57
N PRO A 102 -11.02 -14.61 -6.87
CA PRO A 102 -11.74 -13.53 -6.20
C PRO A 102 -11.77 -13.64 -4.67
N VAL A 103 -11.85 -14.86 -4.13
CA VAL A 103 -11.90 -15.07 -2.67
C VAL A 103 -10.58 -14.68 -2.03
N ALA A 104 -9.46 -15.21 -2.55
CA ALA A 104 -8.12 -14.83 -2.10
C ALA A 104 -7.82 -13.33 -2.29
N LEU A 105 -8.29 -12.71 -3.38
CA LEU A 105 -8.10 -11.27 -3.61
C LEU A 105 -8.87 -10.41 -2.60
N ARG A 106 -10.10 -10.80 -2.21
CA ARG A 106 -10.84 -10.13 -1.14
C ARG A 106 -10.13 -10.27 0.20
N GLU A 107 -9.68 -11.49 0.54
CA GLU A 107 -8.91 -11.72 1.76
C GLU A 107 -7.65 -10.85 1.80
N ALA A 108 -6.95 -10.69 0.66
CA ALA A 108 -5.82 -9.75 0.56
C ALA A 108 -6.24 -8.32 0.94
N LEU A 109 -7.31 -7.81 0.34
CA LEU A 109 -7.76 -6.44 0.59
C LEU A 109 -8.30 -6.25 2.01
N GLU A 110 -8.87 -7.26 2.64
CA GLU A 110 -9.29 -7.24 4.05
C GLU A 110 -8.09 -7.15 5.02
N LEU A 111 -6.94 -7.75 4.68
CA LEU A 111 -5.70 -7.55 5.45
C LEU A 111 -5.22 -6.09 5.39
N TRP A 112 -5.58 -5.35 4.35
CA TRP A 112 -5.16 -3.97 4.17
C TRP A 112 -6.00 -2.99 5.01
N GLN A 113 -5.54 -2.68 6.22
CA GLN A 113 -6.14 -1.63 7.07
C GLN A 113 -5.35 -0.32 7.03
N GLY A 114 -4.19 -0.30 6.37
CA GLY A 114 -3.36 0.88 6.19
C GLY A 114 -1.98 0.57 5.62
N ASN A 115 -1.31 1.60 5.11
CA ASN A 115 0.03 1.44 4.53
C ASN A 115 1.06 1.08 5.64
N PRO A 116 1.96 0.10 5.41
CA PRO A 116 2.96 -0.29 6.40
C PRO A 116 3.99 0.81 6.70
N ILE A 117 4.17 1.75 5.77
CA ILE A 117 5.01 2.93 5.95
C ILE A 117 4.13 4.10 6.41
N THR A 118 4.39 4.62 7.61
CA THR A 118 3.54 5.63 8.24
C THR A 118 3.70 7.02 7.59
N PRO A 119 2.69 7.91 7.72
CA PRO A 119 2.82 9.32 7.32
C PRO A 119 4.11 9.99 7.83
N ALA A 120 4.46 9.80 9.10
CA ALA A 120 5.66 10.37 9.69
C ALA A 120 6.98 9.82 9.08
N MET A 121 7.00 8.56 8.63
CA MET A 121 8.14 8.00 7.91
C MET A 121 8.26 8.61 6.52
N ARG A 122 7.14 8.71 5.79
CA ARG A 122 7.05 9.29 4.45
C ARG A 122 7.51 10.74 4.40
N GLU A 123 7.04 11.56 5.35
CA GLU A 123 7.41 12.97 5.46
C GLU A 123 8.92 13.19 5.67
N ARG A 124 9.61 12.21 6.29
CA ARG A 124 11.04 12.32 6.60
C ARG A 124 11.97 11.81 5.51
N SER A 125 11.50 10.94 4.63
CA SER A 125 12.37 10.21 3.71
C SER A 125 11.70 9.93 2.38
N VAL A 126 12.38 10.33 1.30
CA VAL A 126 11.97 10.00 -0.07
C VAL A 126 12.00 8.49 -0.30
N THR A 127 12.94 7.77 0.33
CA THR A 127 12.98 6.31 0.31
C THR A 127 11.72 5.71 0.94
N ALA A 128 11.28 6.23 2.10
CA ALA A 128 10.04 5.79 2.74
C ALA A 128 8.80 6.10 1.89
N GLU A 129 8.72 7.30 1.31
CA GLU A 129 7.64 7.67 0.39
C GLU A 129 7.59 6.75 -0.84
N GLY A 130 8.75 6.43 -1.43
CA GLY A 130 8.85 5.48 -2.54
C GLY A 130 8.34 4.09 -2.19
N LEU A 131 8.68 3.58 -0.99
CA LEU A 131 8.16 2.31 -0.49
C LEU A 131 6.65 2.36 -0.27
N ALA A 132 6.14 3.41 0.35
CA ALA A 132 4.71 3.57 0.59
C ALA A 132 3.92 3.55 -0.72
N ARG A 133 4.36 4.32 -1.72
CA ARG A 133 3.76 4.35 -3.05
C ARG A 133 3.77 2.98 -3.71
N ARG A 134 4.87 2.23 -3.61
CA ARG A 134 4.96 0.87 -4.16
C ARG A 134 3.95 -0.08 -3.54
N PHE A 135 3.73 -0.02 -2.22
CA PHE A 135 2.70 -0.83 -1.58
C PHE A 135 1.30 -0.41 -2.00
N GLU A 136 1.06 0.90 -2.17
CA GLU A 136 -0.22 1.38 -2.70
C GLU A 136 -0.48 0.87 -4.12
N GLU A 137 0.53 0.87 -5.01
CA GLU A 137 0.37 0.28 -6.34
C GLU A 137 0.02 -1.22 -6.27
N LEU A 138 0.55 -1.96 -5.30
CA LEU A 138 0.22 -3.37 -5.10
C LEU A 138 -1.24 -3.56 -4.65
N ARG A 139 -1.75 -2.68 -3.77
CA ARG A 139 -3.18 -2.63 -3.37
C ARG A 139 -4.08 -2.31 -4.56
N LEU A 140 -3.73 -1.30 -5.36
CA LEU A 140 -4.49 -0.94 -6.56
C LEU A 140 -4.50 -2.06 -7.60
N LEU A 141 -3.38 -2.79 -7.74
CA LEU A 141 -3.32 -3.97 -8.59
C LEU A 141 -4.23 -5.10 -8.10
N ALA A 142 -4.32 -5.31 -6.78
CA ALA A 142 -5.25 -6.29 -6.21
C ALA A 142 -6.71 -5.92 -6.50
N TYR A 143 -7.09 -4.65 -6.36
CA TYR A 143 -8.42 -4.16 -6.77
C TYR A 143 -8.67 -4.35 -8.27
N ALA A 144 -7.70 -4.04 -9.13
CA ALA A 144 -7.85 -4.22 -10.57
C ALA A 144 -8.05 -5.68 -10.96
N ARG A 145 -7.33 -6.61 -10.30
CA ARG A 145 -7.53 -8.06 -10.49
C ARG A 145 -8.88 -8.52 -9.99
N LEU A 146 -9.30 -8.04 -8.82
CA LEU A 146 -10.60 -8.39 -8.24
C LEU A 146 -11.74 -7.90 -9.12
N ALA A 147 -11.64 -6.68 -9.65
CA ALA A 147 -12.61 -6.11 -10.59
C ALA A 147 -12.72 -6.91 -11.90
N ALA A 148 -11.65 -7.59 -12.33
CA ALA A 148 -11.69 -8.45 -13.51
C ALA A 148 -12.27 -9.84 -13.25
N ALA A 149 -12.34 -10.28 -11.98
CA ALA A 149 -12.69 -11.65 -11.61
C ALA A 149 -13.99 -11.78 -10.80
N ALA A 150 -14.44 -10.71 -10.16
CA ALA A 150 -15.65 -10.67 -9.33
C ALA A 150 -16.85 -10.04 -10.06
N GLU A 151 -18.04 -10.17 -9.46
CA GLU A 151 -19.24 -9.50 -9.94
C GLU A 151 -19.09 -7.97 -9.82
N PRO A 152 -19.28 -7.19 -10.91
CA PRO A 152 -19.04 -5.75 -10.94
C PRO A 152 -19.80 -4.95 -9.87
N ALA A 153 -21.08 -5.28 -9.68
CA ALA A 153 -21.96 -4.58 -8.74
C ALA A 153 -21.46 -4.67 -7.29
N SER A 154 -20.79 -5.78 -6.92
CA SER A 154 -20.30 -6.01 -5.56
C SER A 154 -19.17 -5.06 -5.15
N LEU A 155 -18.44 -4.48 -6.10
CA LEU A 155 -17.26 -3.64 -5.83
C LEU A 155 -17.52 -2.14 -5.90
N ILE A 156 -18.69 -1.69 -6.36
CA ILE A 156 -18.98 -0.27 -6.58
C ILE A 156 -18.79 0.56 -5.30
N GLY A 157 -19.20 0.02 -4.15
CA GLY A 157 -19.05 0.68 -2.85
C GLY A 157 -17.58 0.94 -2.49
N GLU A 158 -16.75 -0.09 -2.58
CA GLU A 158 -15.31 -0.02 -2.30
C GLU A 158 -14.57 0.87 -3.31
N LEU A 159 -14.91 0.76 -4.60
CA LEU A 159 -14.29 1.58 -5.65
C LEU A 159 -14.62 3.07 -5.49
N ARG A 160 -15.81 3.42 -4.97
CA ARG A 160 -16.14 4.81 -4.62
C ARG A 160 -15.30 5.33 -3.45
N GLN A 161 -15.04 4.52 -2.44
CA GLN A 161 -14.13 4.89 -1.36
C GLN A 161 -12.71 5.08 -1.89
N LEU A 162 -12.26 4.19 -2.78
CA LEU A 162 -10.94 4.28 -3.40
C LEU A 162 -10.78 5.55 -4.26
N VAL A 163 -11.85 5.97 -4.96
CA VAL A 163 -11.89 7.27 -5.66
C VAL A 163 -11.75 8.43 -4.68
N ALA A 164 -12.41 8.39 -3.52
CA ALA A 164 -12.28 9.44 -2.50
C ALA A 164 -10.86 9.50 -1.90
N GLU A 165 -10.20 8.34 -1.73
CA GLU A 165 -8.80 8.24 -1.29
C GLU A 165 -7.81 8.72 -2.38
N HIS A 166 -8.15 8.54 -3.65
CA HIS A 166 -7.28 8.81 -4.79
C HIS A 166 -7.96 9.63 -5.90
N PRO A 167 -8.42 10.86 -5.61
CA PRO A 167 -9.28 11.62 -6.51
C PRO A 167 -8.64 11.97 -7.86
N ARG A 168 -7.30 11.96 -7.95
CA ARG A 168 -6.55 12.27 -9.17
C ARG A 168 -6.07 11.03 -9.93
N ARG A 169 -6.30 9.81 -9.42
CA ARG A 169 -5.80 8.59 -10.04
C ARG A 169 -6.79 8.05 -11.06
N GLU A 170 -6.55 8.37 -12.34
CA GLU A 170 -7.39 7.93 -13.45
C GLU A 170 -7.66 6.42 -13.48
N SER A 171 -6.69 5.59 -13.09
CA SER A 171 -6.85 4.13 -13.05
C SER A 171 -7.94 3.67 -12.08
N VAL A 172 -8.10 4.34 -10.94
CA VAL A 172 -9.14 4.03 -9.95
C VAL A 172 -10.51 4.42 -10.49
N HIS A 173 -10.62 5.58 -11.13
CA HIS A 173 -11.85 5.98 -11.80
C HIS A 173 -12.21 5.05 -12.96
N ALA A 174 -11.21 4.55 -13.70
CA ALA A 174 -11.44 3.58 -14.76
C ALA A 174 -12.06 2.26 -14.24
N LEU A 175 -11.62 1.78 -13.06
CA LEU A 175 -12.21 0.62 -12.41
C LEU A 175 -13.68 0.88 -12.03
N LEU A 176 -13.97 2.01 -11.38
CA LEU A 176 -15.33 2.37 -10.98
C LEU A 176 -16.26 2.54 -12.20
N LEU A 177 -15.78 3.22 -13.24
CA LEU A 177 -16.54 3.47 -14.45
C LEU A 177 -16.89 2.16 -15.17
N ARG A 178 -15.92 1.24 -15.27
CA ARG A 178 -16.16 -0.11 -15.80
C ARG A 178 -17.18 -0.87 -14.96
N ALA A 179 -17.01 -0.89 -13.64
CA ALA A 179 -17.91 -1.61 -12.74
C ALA A 179 -19.36 -1.09 -12.81
N LEU A 180 -19.55 0.24 -12.87
CA LEU A 180 -20.87 0.86 -13.04
C LEU A 180 -21.51 0.48 -14.37
N TYR A 181 -20.74 0.54 -15.46
CA TYR A 181 -21.24 0.19 -16.78
C TYR A 181 -21.64 -1.29 -16.89
N GLU A 182 -20.78 -2.20 -16.42
CA GLU A 182 -21.04 -3.64 -16.45
C GLU A 182 -22.20 -4.03 -15.51
N ALA A 183 -22.46 -3.24 -14.46
CA ALA A 183 -23.66 -3.37 -13.61
C ALA A 183 -24.93 -2.76 -14.24
N GLY A 184 -24.86 -2.19 -15.45
CA GLY A 184 -25.99 -1.63 -16.18
C GLY A 184 -26.30 -0.15 -15.87
N ASP A 185 -25.49 0.53 -15.05
CA ASP A 185 -25.65 1.95 -14.72
C ASP A 185 -24.71 2.83 -15.57
N ALA A 186 -24.96 2.84 -16.89
CA ALA A 186 -24.21 3.66 -17.83
C ALA A 186 -24.28 5.15 -17.51
N ALA A 187 -25.41 5.63 -16.96
CA ALA A 187 -25.57 7.03 -16.58
C ALA A 187 -24.59 7.44 -15.47
N ALA A 188 -24.48 6.64 -14.40
CA ALA A 188 -23.51 6.90 -13.34
C ALA A 188 -22.06 6.79 -13.84
N ALA A 189 -21.77 5.84 -14.74
CA ALA A 189 -20.44 5.71 -15.35
C ALA A 189 -20.03 6.98 -16.12
N LEU A 190 -20.94 7.56 -16.92
CA LEU A 190 -20.69 8.81 -17.64
C LEU A 190 -20.52 10.01 -16.69
N LEU A 191 -21.33 10.08 -15.63
CA LEU A 191 -21.21 11.13 -14.61
C LEU A 191 -19.85 11.07 -13.90
N GLU A 192 -19.35 9.87 -13.59
CA GLU A 192 -18.02 9.67 -13.00
C GLU A 192 -16.91 10.23 -13.90
N TYR A 193 -16.93 9.88 -15.19
CA TYR A 193 -15.97 10.40 -16.17
C TYR A 193 -15.98 11.92 -16.22
N HIS A 194 -17.17 12.53 -16.31
CA HIS A 194 -17.30 13.98 -16.39
C HIS A 194 -16.83 14.69 -15.11
N ARG A 195 -17.01 14.06 -13.94
CA ARG A 195 -16.48 14.58 -12.68
C ARG A 195 -14.95 14.61 -12.70
N LEU A 196 -14.31 13.48 -13.03
CA LEU A 196 -12.85 13.41 -13.11
C LEU A 196 -12.29 14.36 -14.18
N ARG A 197 -12.91 14.42 -15.37
CA ARG A 197 -12.49 15.32 -16.44
C ARG A 197 -12.46 16.79 -15.99
N ARG A 198 -13.51 17.26 -15.32
CA ARG A 198 -13.53 18.62 -14.78
C ARG A 198 -12.42 18.83 -13.75
N MET A 199 -12.26 17.89 -12.81
CA MET A 199 -11.21 17.98 -11.79
C MET A 199 -9.80 18.07 -12.41
N LEU A 200 -9.48 17.23 -13.40
CA LEU A 200 -8.17 17.26 -14.07
C LEU A 200 -7.95 18.56 -14.85
N ALA A 201 -8.99 19.06 -15.52
CA ALA A 201 -8.92 20.33 -16.23
C ALA A 201 -8.72 21.51 -15.27
N ASP A 202 -9.48 21.55 -14.17
CA ASP A 202 -9.45 22.64 -13.21
C ASP A 202 -8.15 22.66 -12.38
N GLU A 203 -7.63 21.50 -11.97
CA GLU A 203 -6.47 21.42 -11.08
C GLU A 203 -5.13 21.31 -11.81
N LEU A 204 -5.10 20.68 -12.98
CA LEU A 204 -3.86 20.37 -13.70
C LEU A 204 -3.83 20.96 -15.12
N GLY A 205 -4.94 21.47 -15.64
CA GLY A 205 -5.02 21.98 -17.01
C GLY A 205 -4.87 20.88 -18.07
N VAL A 206 -5.17 19.63 -17.73
CA VAL A 206 -5.01 18.47 -18.63
C VAL A 206 -6.34 17.76 -18.89
N GLU A 207 -6.41 17.10 -20.03
CA GLU A 207 -7.51 16.20 -20.37
C GLU A 207 -7.24 14.77 -19.88
N PRO A 208 -8.28 13.94 -19.65
CA PRO A 208 -8.13 12.53 -19.28
C PRO A 208 -7.27 11.76 -20.29
N SER A 209 -6.50 10.80 -19.79
CA SER A 209 -5.61 9.94 -20.58
C SER A 209 -6.32 9.19 -21.70
N ALA A 210 -5.55 8.79 -22.73
CA ALA A 210 -6.09 8.05 -23.87
C ALA A 210 -6.82 6.75 -23.49
N PRO A 211 -6.32 5.91 -22.55
CA PRO A 211 -7.04 4.72 -22.09
C PRO A 211 -8.41 5.05 -21.47
N LEU A 212 -8.48 6.08 -20.61
CA LEU A 212 -9.73 6.46 -19.97
C LEU A 212 -10.74 7.05 -20.97
N ARG A 213 -10.28 7.83 -21.95
CA ARG A 213 -11.12 8.32 -23.06
C ARG A 213 -11.65 7.19 -23.93
N ALA A 214 -10.85 6.14 -24.16
CA ALA A 214 -11.28 4.97 -24.92
C ALA A 214 -12.41 4.22 -24.18
N LEU A 215 -12.24 4.01 -22.87
CA LEU A 215 -13.27 3.40 -22.02
C LEU A 215 -14.57 4.23 -22.02
N TYR A 216 -14.47 5.55 -21.89
CA TYR A 216 -15.64 6.44 -22.00
C TYR A 216 -16.41 6.27 -23.33
N ARG A 217 -15.69 6.15 -24.46
CA ARG A 217 -16.32 5.91 -25.77
C ARG A 217 -16.98 4.53 -25.84
N SER A 218 -16.37 3.53 -25.23
CA SER A 218 -16.90 2.16 -25.17
C SER A 218 -18.28 2.15 -24.47
N VAL A 219 -18.38 2.88 -23.35
CA VAL A 219 -19.65 3.10 -22.63
C VAL A 219 -20.70 3.82 -23.49
N LEU A 220 -20.32 4.86 -24.24
CA LEU A 220 -21.25 5.58 -25.13
C LEU A 220 -21.79 4.71 -26.27
N CYS A 221 -20.94 3.84 -26.82
CA CYS A 221 -21.29 2.99 -27.96
C CYS A 221 -22.01 1.69 -27.56
N GLY A 222 -22.15 1.40 -26.27
CA GLY A 222 -22.75 0.14 -25.81
C GLY A 222 -21.83 -1.07 -25.98
N ALA A 223 -20.52 -0.87 -26.16
CA ALA A 223 -19.55 -1.94 -26.37
C ALA A 223 -18.46 -1.82 -25.31
N ALA A 224 -18.47 -2.67 -24.28
CA ALA A 224 -17.32 -2.82 -23.37
C ALA A 224 -16.80 -4.26 -23.40
#